data_AF-A0A1P8UPF8-F1
#
_entry.id   AF-A0A1P8UPF8-F1
#
_cell.length_a   1.000
_cell.length_b   1.000
_cell.length_c   1.000
_cell.angle_alpha   90.00
_cell.angle_beta   90.00
_cell.angle_gamma   90.00
#
_symmetry.space_group_name_H-M   'P 1'
#
loop_
_entity.id
_entity.type
_entity.pdbx_description
1 polymer ?
#
loop_
_entity_poly.entity_id
_entity_poly.type
_entity_poly.pdbx_seq_one_letter_code
_entity_poly.pdbx_strand_id
1 'polypeptide(L)'
;MPARMPSRTDDEMLLNMLDMRDFDGLSASKIGQRAGRSRAAVCGLFKRVRDDEARHEAECAARGVPVCQCLKPENRDGGMTRRWWRS
;
A
#
# COMPACT_ATOMS: atom_id res chain seq x y z
N MET A 1 -5.37 1.11 -25.42
CA MET A 1 -6.59 0.93 -24.60
C MET A 1 -6.54 1.96 -23.48
N PRO A 2 -7.60 2.73 -23.21
CA PRO A 2 -7.59 3.69 -22.11
C PRO A 2 -7.37 2.94 -20.79
N ALA A 3 -6.57 3.52 -19.90
CA ALA A 3 -6.33 2.95 -18.58
C ALA A 3 -7.66 2.90 -17.80
N ARG A 4 -7.99 1.74 -17.22
CA ARG A 4 -9.14 1.63 -16.30
C ARG A 4 -8.85 2.48 -15.07
N MET A 5 -9.73 3.43 -14.75
CA MET A 5 -9.64 4.18 -13.51
C MET A 5 -9.87 3.25 -12.31
N PRO A 6 -9.05 3.36 -11.24
CA PRO A 6 -9.31 2.66 -9.99
C PRO A 6 -10.68 3.04 -9.43
N SER A 7 -11.42 2.05 -8.94
CA SER A 7 -12.65 2.30 -8.17
C SER A 7 -12.35 2.31 -6.68
N ARG A 8 -13.22 2.93 -5.88
CA ARG A 8 -13.13 2.86 -4.41
C ARG A 8 -13.03 1.43 -3.90
N THR A 9 -13.77 0.49 -4.52
CA THR A 9 -13.72 -0.93 -4.19
C THR A 9 -12.33 -1.52 -4.43
N ASP A 10 -11.65 -1.12 -5.52
CA ASP A 10 -10.29 -1.56 -5.81
C ASP A 10 -9.30 -1.05 -4.75
N ASP A 11 -9.46 0.20 -4.31
CA ASP A 11 -8.63 0.82 -3.27
C ASP A 11 -8.84 0.16 -1.90
N GLU A 12 -10.10 -0.04 -1.49
CA GLU A 12 -10.42 -0.72 -0.23
C GLU A 12 -9.88 -2.15 -0.21
N MET A 13 -9.92 -2.85 -1.36
CA MET A 13 -9.35 -4.19 -1.46
C MET A 13 -7.84 -4.18 -1.26
N LEU A 14 -7.14 -3.23 -1.88
CA LEU A 14 -5.70 -3.06 -1.70
C LEU A 14 -5.36 -2.73 -0.24
N LEU A 15 -6.08 -1.80 0.37
CA LEU A 15 -5.87 -1.39 1.76
C LEU A 15 -6.08 -2.56 2.74
N ASN A 16 -7.11 -3.40 2.52
CA ASN A 16 -7.30 -4.62 3.33
C ASN A 16 -6.14 -5.62 3.16
N MET A 17 -5.55 -5.73 1.96
CA MET A 17 -4.38 -6.61 1.76
C MET A 17 -3.12 -6.08 2.45
N LEU A 18 -2.93 -4.76 2.47
CA LEU A 18 -1.84 -4.11 3.21
C LEU A 18 -2.03 -4.27 4.73
N ASP A 19 -3.26 -4.14 5.25
CA ASP A 19 -3.61 -4.43 6.66
C ASP A 19 -3.15 -5.82 7.07
N MET A 20 -3.51 -6.83 6.27
CA MET A 20 -3.20 -8.22 6.55
C MET A 20 -1.70 -8.51 6.52
N ARG A 21 -0.93 -7.75 5.73
CA ARG A 21 0.53 -7.85 5.69
C ARG A 21 1.13 -7.22 6.93
N ASP A 22 0.71 -5.99 7.25
CA ASP A 22 1.40 -5.14 8.23
C ASP A 22 0.96 -5.41 9.67
N PHE A 23 -0.33 -5.66 9.91
CA PHE A 23 -0.88 -5.94 11.25
C PHE A 23 -0.97 -7.43 11.56
N ASP A 24 -1.41 -8.26 10.60
CA ASP A 24 -1.60 -9.70 10.83
C ASP A 24 -0.35 -10.54 10.48
N GLY A 25 0.69 -9.94 9.86
CA GLY A 25 1.93 -10.63 9.47
C GLY A 25 1.74 -11.74 8.44
N LEU A 26 0.68 -11.68 7.62
CA LEU A 26 0.35 -12.77 6.70
C LEU A 26 1.25 -12.77 5.46
N SER A 27 1.67 -13.96 5.05
CA SER A 27 2.33 -14.17 3.76
C SER A 27 1.40 -13.84 2.58
N ALA A 28 1.99 -13.46 1.43
CA ALA A 28 1.25 -13.21 0.19
C ALA A 28 0.35 -14.37 -0.26
N SER A 29 0.75 -15.62 0.03
CA SER A 29 -0.07 -16.80 -0.27
C SER A 29 -1.34 -16.85 0.59
N LYS A 30 -1.23 -16.59 1.89
CA LYS A 30 -2.40 -16.55 2.81
C LYS A 30 -3.31 -15.37 2.51
N ILE A 31 -2.73 -14.22 2.15
CA ILE A 31 -3.49 -13.04 1.72
C ILE A 31 -4.28 -13.35 0.44
N GLY A 32 -3.64 -13.99 -0.54
CA GLY A 32 -4.30 -14.41 -1.78
C GLY A 32 -5.49 -15.33 -1.54
N GLN A 33 -5.31 -16.34 -0.67
CA GLN A 33 -6.41 -17.24 -0.27
C GLN A 33 -7.60 -16.47 0.34
N ARG A 34 -7.35 -15.49 1.23
CA ARG A 34 -8.40 -14.69 1.86
C ARG A 34 -9.07 -13.71 0.91
N ALA A 35 -8.32 -13.17 -0.05
CA ALA A 35 -8.79 -12.14 -0.98
C ALA A 35 -9.34 -12.70 -2.31
N GLY A 36 -9.35 -14.03 -2.50
CA GLY A 36 -9.75 -14.64 -3.77
C GLY A 36 -8.79 -14.33 -4.92
N ARG A 37 -7.49 -14.20 -4.65
CA ARG A 37 -6.45 -13.85 -5.64
C ARG A 37 -5.27 -14.82 -5.60
N SER A 38 -4.56 -14.92 -6.72
CA SER A 38 -3.32 -15.70 -6.77
C SER A 38 -2.21 -15.00 -5.97
N ARG A 39 -1.26 -15.79 -5.45
CA ARG A 39 -0.05 -15.27 -4.80
C ARG A 39 0.69 -14.26 -5.68
N ALA A 40 0.82 -14.56 -6.98
CA ALA A 40 1.50 -13.70 -7.94
C ALA A 40 0.79 -12.35 -8.10
N ALA A 41 -0.54 -12.34 -8.12
CA ALA A 41 -1.32 -11.10 -8.20
C ALA A 41 -1.09 -10.21 -6.96
N VAL A 42 -1.05 -10.82 -5.75
CA VAL A 42 -0.74 -10.10 -4.51
C VAL A 42 0.68 -9.52 -4.53
N CYS A 43 1.68 -10.32 -4.93
CA CYS A 43 3.06 -9.83 -5.07
C CYS A 43 3.15 -8.67 -6.08
N GLY A 44 2.44 -8.76 -7.20
CA GLY A 44 2.38 -7.69 -8.21
C GLY A 44 1.76 -6.40 -7.67
N LEU A 45 0.71 -6.49 -6.84
CA LEU A 45 0.12 -5.34 -6.17
C LEU A 45 1.12 -4.69 -5.21
N PHE A 46 1.78 -5.47 -4.36
CA PHE A 46 2.76 -4.94 -3.41
C PHE A 46 3.98 -4.34 -4.09
N LYS A 47 4.41 -4.90 -5.22
CA LYS A 47 5.47 -4.31 -6.03
C LYS A 47 5.07 -2.93 -6.56
N ARG A 48 3.85 -2.79 -7.10
CA ARG A 48 3.38 -1.48 -7.60
C ARG A 48 3.34 -0.42 -6.50
N VAL A 49 2.86 -0.77 -5.31
CA VAL A 49 2.87 0.16 -4.16
C VAL A 49 4.29 0.62 -3.85
N ARG A 50 5.24 -0.32 -3.76
CA ARG A 50 6.65 0.00 -3.50
C ARG A 50 7.29 0.84 -4.60
N ASP A 51 7.01 0.52 -5.86
CA ASP A 51 7.54 1.27 -7.00
C ASP A 51 6.97 2.70 -7.00
N ASP A 52 5.70 2.89 -6.62
CA ASP A 52 5.06 4.20 -6.49
C ASP A 52 5.61 5.01 -5.30
N GLU A 53 5.86 4.37 -4.15
CA GLU A 53 6.55 4.99 -3.00
C GLU A 53 7.94 5.49 -3.42
N ALA A 54 8.74 4.63 -4.07
CA ALA A 54 10.07 4.99 -4.56
C ALA A 54 10.02 6.12 -5.61
N ARG A 55 9.03 6.11 -6.50
CA ARG A 55 8.81 7.20 -7.47
C ARG A 55 8.52 8.51 -6.75
N HIS A 56 7.63 8.49 -5.75
CA HIS A 56 7.29 9.68 -4.98
C HIS A 56 8.51 10.25 -4.24
N GLU A 57 9.32 9.40 -3.62
CA GLU A 57 10.58 9.80 -2.99
C GLU A 57 11.52 10.50 -3.97
N ALA A 58 11.69 9.94 -5.18
CA ALA A 58 12.52 10.52 -6.23
C ALA A 58 11.98 11.89 -6.72
N GLU A 59 10.66 12.02 -6.87
CA GLU A 59 10.02 13.28 -7.26
C GLU A 59 10.19 14.37 -6.20
N CYS A 60 10.04 14.03 -4.91
CA CYS A 60 10.31 14.93 -3.81
C CYS A 60 11.76 15.42 -3.83
N ALA A 61 12.72 14.50 -3.98
CA ALA A 61 14.13 14.83 -4.07
C ALA A 61 14.43 15.75 -5.27
N ALA A 62 13.88 15.46 -6.45
CA ALA A 62 14.04 16.28 -7.65
C ALA A 62 13.48 17.70 -7.49
N ARG A 63 12.43 17.87 -6.68
CA ARG A 63 11.82 19.15 -6.36
C ARG A 63 12.50 19.88 -5.20
N GLY A 64 13.51 19.28 -4.58
CA GLY A 64 14.18 19.83 -3.40
C GLY A 64 13.28 19.93 -2.17
N VAL A 65 12.16 19.21 -2.15
CA VAL A 65 11.25 19.17 -0.99
C VAL A 65 11.55 17.90 -0.17
N PRO A 66 11.53 17.98 1.17
CA PRO A 66 11.66 16.79 1.97
C PRO A 66 10.52 15.83 1.67
N VAL A 67 10.84 14.54 1.52
CA VAL A 67 9.81 13.49 1.50
C VAL A 67 9.02 13.59 2.80
N CYS A 68 7.67 13.44 2.75
CA CYS A 68 6.77 13.55 3.91
C CYS A 68 7.44 12.93 5.14
N GLN A 69 7.69 13.74 6.17
CA GLN A 69 8.36 13.27 7.39
C GLN A 69 7.61 12.10 8.07
N CYS A 70 6.32 11.99 7.76
CA CYS A 70 5.37 10.91 8.00
C CYS A 70 5.85 9.50 7.61
N LEU A 71 6.84 9.38 6.72
CA LEU A 71 7.42 8.11 6.30
C LEU A 71 8.50 7.58 7.24
N LYS A 72 9.11 8.46 8.06
CA LYS A 72 10.14 8.05 9.01
C LYS A 72 9.51 7.20 10.13
N PRO A 73 10.12 6.06 10.53
CA PRO A 73 9.62 5.24 11.61
C PRO A 73 9.37 6.02 12.91
N GLU A 74 10.18 7.05 13.16
CA GLU A 74 10.11 7.89 14.36
C GLU A 74 8.93 8.89 14.36
N ASN A 75 8.45 9.29 13.18
CA ASN A 75 7.31 10.20 12.99
C ASN A 75 6.01 9.44 12.67
N ARG A 76 5.94 8.19 13.15
CA ARG A 76 4.71 7.41 13.18
C ARG A 76 4.05 7.69 14.53
N ASP A 77 3.45 8.88 14.67
CA ASP A 77 2.94 9.50 15.91
C ASP A 77 1.78 8.73 16.62
N GLY A 78 1.64 7.41 16.40
CA GLY A 78 0.42 6.64 16.64
C GLY A 78 -0.22 6.12 15.34
N GLY A 79 0.57 6.09 14.26
CA GLY A 79 0.28 5.67 12.88
C GLY A 79 -1.05 4.96 12.67
N MET A 80 -2.00 5.68 12.08
CA MET A 80 -3.29 5.25 11.57
C MET A 80 -3.76 3.88 12.07
N THR A 81 -4.65 3.87 13.07
CA THR A 81 -5.19 2.64 13.67
C THR A 81 -5.63 1.64 12.60
N ARG A 82 -5.56 0.34 12.93
CA ARG A 82 -6.01 -0.75 12.06
C ARG A 82 -7.32 -0.37 11.33
N ARG A 83 -7.31 -0.46 10.00
CA ARG A 83 -8.45 -0.10 9.13
C ARG A 83 -8.96 1.35 9.21
N TRP A 84 -8.09 2.33 9.44
CA TRP A 84 -8.43 3.76 9.48
C TRP A 84 -9.28 4.26 8.31
N TRP A 85 -9.11 3.69 7.10
CA TRP A 85 -9.86 4.04 5.88
C TRP A 85 -11.34 3.65 5.91
N ARG A 86 -11.80 2.92 6.94
CA ARG A 86 -13.21 2.55 7.13
C ARG A 86 -14.01 3.56 7.95
N SER A 87 -13.36 4.62 8.44
CA SER A 87 -13.98 5.65 9.28
C SER A 87 -14.78 6.67 8.48
#